data_AF-A0AAU4TN94-F1
#
_entry.id   AF-A0AAU4TN94-F1
#
_cell.length_a   1.000
_cell.length_b   1.000
_cell.length_c   1.000
_cell.angle_alpha   90.00
_cell.angle_beta   90.00
_cell.angle_gamma   90.00
#
_symmetry.space_group_name_H-M   'P 1'
#
loop_
_entity.id
_entity.type
_entity.pdbx_description
1 polymer ?
#
loop_
_entity_poly.entity_id
_entity_poly.type
_entity_poly.pdbx_seq_one_letter_code
_entity_poly.pdbx_strand_id
1 'polypeptide(L)'
;MDGIRGGPRAAARDPQIFEEFYRRHVDAITSFVARRVADPHTVADLTAEIFLAVLDSAHTYRASRGSERAWLYGIARNVVAGERRRVARETDRARRISGRRLLEPDDIARLEDKLDAESPGRRALAALERLPAGERAVLELVAVDQLTVTEAATALGISQVAARVRLHRARKSLRGAADSAAVDAPGAGSPGVGPRGASLSYVSGGNGGEA
;
A
#
# COMPACT_ATOMS: atom_id res chain seq x y z
N MET A 1 -3.34 -9.91 22.42
CA MET A 1 -3.93 -8.96 23.38
C MET A 1 -2.78 -8.17 23.95
N ASP A 2 -2.43 -7.05 23.33
CA ASP A 2 -1.41 -6.13 23.84
C ASP A 2 -1.96 -4.71 23.65
N GLY A 3 -2.83 -4.32 24.57
CA GLY A 3 -3.25 -2.92 24.74
C GLY A 3 -2.40 -2.29 25.83
N ILE A 4 -2.26 -0.97 25.81
CA ILE A 4 -1.54 -0.25 26.88
C ILE A 4 -2.15 -0.62 28.23
N ARG A 5 -1.33 -0.81 29.26
CA ARG A 5 -1.79 -0.91 30.65
C ARG A 5 -2.55 0.37 31.02
N GLY A 6 -3.88 0.29 31.13
CA GLY A 6 -4.77 1.43 31.43
C GLY A 6 -5.34 2.17 30.20
N GLY A 7 -4.95 1.80 28.98
CA GLY A 7 -5.46 2.35 27.73
C GLY A 7 -5.11 3.83 27.47
N PRO A 8 -5.62 4.42 26.37
CA PRO A 8 -5.32 5.80 25.97
C PRO A 8 -5.55 6.86 27.04
N ARG A 9 -6.54 6.67 27.93
CA ARG A 9 -6.83 7.61 29.04
C ARG A 9 -5.70 7.66 30.07
N ALA A 10 -5.05 6.53 30.34
CA ALA A 10 -3.91 6.48 31.24
C ALA A 10 -2.69 7.14 30.59
N ALA A 11 -2.45 6.88 29.30
CA ALA A 11 -1.40 7.54 28.52
C ALA A 11 -1.52 9.07 28.56
N ALA A 12 -2.73 9.62 28.42
CA ALA A 12 -2.92 11.08 28.47
C ALA A 12 -2.61 11.73 29.83
N ARG A 13 -2.46 10.96 30.91
CA ARG A 13 -2.20 11.48 32.26
C ARG A 13 -0.82 11.11 32.81
N ASP A 14 -0.11 10.22 32.12
CA ASP A 14 1.19 9.70 32.54
C ASP A 14 2.16 9.68 31.35
N PRO A 15 3.20 10.54 31.38
CA PRO A 15 4.19 10.61 30.31
C PRO A 15 4.87 9.28 29.99
N GLN A 16 5.09 8.40 30.96
CA GLN A 16 5.75 7.11 30.75
C GLN A 16 4.85 6.14 29.99
N ILE A 17 3.55 6.11 30.35
CA ILE A 17 2.55 5.30 29.65
C ILE A 17 2.36 5.81 28.21
N PHE A 18 2.38 7.13 28.01
CA PHE A 18 2.33 7.70 26.68
C PHE A 18 3.58 7.38 25.85
N GLU A 19 4.77 7.47 26.43
CA GLU A 19 6.01 7.12 25.73
C GLU A 19 5.99 5.68 25.23
N GLU A 20 5.53 4.73 26.05
CA GLU A 20 5.38 3.33 25.67
C GLU A 20 4.39 3.17 24.50
N PHE A 21 3.25 3.86 24.56
CA PHE A 21 2.26 3.88 23.48
C PHE A 21 2.83 4.47 22.19
N TYR A 22 3.52 5.61 22.30
CA TYR A 22 4.15 6.30 21.18
C TYR A 22 5.16 5.39 20.50
N ARG A 23 6.12 4.84 21.23
CA ARG A 23 7.15 3.92 20.70
C ARG A 23 6.54 2.70 20.03
N ARG A 24 5.43 2.16 20.57
CA ARG A 24 4.74 1.00 19.98
C ARG A 24 4.09 1.30 18.62
N HIS A 25 3.76 2.56 18.33
CA HIS A 25 2.88 2.89 17.18
C HIS A 25 3.46 3.89 16.20
N VAL A 26 4.51 4.64 16.57
CA VAL A 26 5.07 5.71 15.75
C VAL A 26 5.49 5.22 14.37
N ASP A 27 6.15 4.07 14.26
CA ASP A 27 6.64 3.55 12.97
C ASP A 27 5.48 3.19 12.04
N ALA A 28 4.45 2.55 12.57
CA ALA A 28 3.27 2.14 11.82
C ALA A 28 2.47 3.37 11.34
N ILE A 29 2.30 4.37 12.21
CA ILE A 29 1.60 5.61 11.86
C ILE A 29 2.40 6.46 10.88
N THR A 30 3.71 6.59 11.07
CA THR A 30 4.58 7.30 10.13
C THR A 30 4.53 6.65 8.75
N SER A 31 4.59 5.32 8.69
CA SER A 31 4.45 4.58 7.43
C SER A 31 3.08 4.78 6.78
N PHE A 32 2.01 4.81 7.58
CA PHE A 32 0.65 5.10 7.11
C PHE A 32 0.52 6.50 6.48
N VAL A 33 1.14 7.51 7.09
CA VAL A 33 1.17 8.90 6.60
C VAL A 33 2.05 9.02 5.36
N ALA A 34 3.25 8.42 5.36
CA ALA A 34 4.20 8.46 4.25
C ALA A 34 3.65 7.86 2.94
N ARG A 35 2.76 6.87 3.03
CA ARG A 35 2.06 6.33 1.84
C ARG A 35 1.01 7.29 1.25
N ARG A 36 0.68 8.37 1.97
CA ARG A 36 -0.44 9.28 1.65
C ARG A 36 0.01 10.71 1.37
N VAL A 37 1.24 11.04 1.73
CA VAL A 37 1.83 12.38 1.72
C VAL A 37 3.25 12.26 1.19
N ALA A 38 3.58 13.04 0.15
CA ALA A 38 4.85 12.92 -0.55
C ALA A 38 6.01 13.65 0.15
N ASP A 39 5.75 14.77 0.80
CA ASP A 39 6.77 15.58 1.47
C ASP A 39 7.16 14.99 2.85
N PRO A 40 8.43 14.61 3.07
CA PRO A 40 8.88 14.04 4.35
C PRO A 40 8.70 14.97 5.55
N HIS A 41 8.81 16.29 5.37
CA HIS A 41 8.60 17.24 6.46
C HIS A 41 7.13 17.24 6.91
N THR A 42 6.21 17.30 5.95
CA THR A 42 4.77 17.15 6.20
C THR A 42 4.44 15.80 6.85
N VAL A 43 5.13 14.71 6.49
CA VAL A 43 4.94 13.40 7.15
C VAL A 43 5.29 13.49 8.64
N ALA A 44 6.44 14.06 9.00
CA ALA A 44 6.85 14.21 10.39
C ALA A 44 5.88 15.08 11.19
N ASP A 45 5.47 16.22 10.61
CA ASP A 45 4.52 17.15 11.23
C ASP A 45 3.16 16.50 11.48
N LEU A 46 2.63 15.79 10.49
CA LEU A 46 1.35 15.08 10.65
C LEU A 46 1.45 13.94 11.65
N THR A 47 2.55 13.20 11.69
CA THR A 47 2.75 12.19 12.73
C THR A 47 2.69 12.82 14.12
N ALA A 48 3.37 13.94 14.33
CA ALA A 48 3.31 14.67 15.60
C ALA A 48 1.89 15.15 15.92
N GLU A 49 1.19 15.75 14.95
CA GLU A 49 -0.20 16.20 15.09
C GLU A 49 -1.14 15.05 15.46
N ILE A 50 -0.94 13.85 14.88
CA ILE A 50 -1.75 12.67 15.21
C ILE A 50 -1.58 12.27 16.67
N PHE A 51 -0.35 12.24 17.18
CA PHE A 51 -0.10 11.86 18.57
C PHE A 51 -0.56 12.93 19.56
N LEU A 52 -0.52 14.22 19.18
CA LEU A 52 -1.17 15.29 19.95
C LEU A 52 -2.69 15.11 19.97
N ALA A 53 -3.32 14.85 18.82
CA ALA A 53 -4.75 14.60 18.73
C ALA A 53 -5.18 13.34 19.51
N VAL A 54 -4.30 12.34 19.63
CA VAL A 54 -4.52 11.18 20.50
C VAL A 54 -4.58 11.56 21.97
N LEU A 55 -3.65 12.40 22.45
CA LEU A 55 -3.67 12.89 23.82
C LEU A 55 -4.97 13.64 24.12
N ASP A 56 -5.35 14.58 23.24
CA ASP A 56 -6.59 15.35 23.38
C ASP A 56 -7.84 14.47 23.35
N SER A 57 -7.83 13.46 22.47
CA SER A 57 -8.99 12.59 22.25
C SER A 57 -9.02 11.37 23.16
N ALA A 58 -8.02 11.14 24.00
CA ALA A 58 -7.88 9.92 24.82
C ALA A 58 -9.14 9.57 25.62
N HIS A 59 -9.83 10.59 26.12
CA HIS A 59 -11.09 10.45 26.86
C HIS A 59 -12.23 9.84 26.03
N THR A 60 -12.18 9.92 24.71
CA THR A 60 -13.19 9.40 23.77
C THR A 60 -13.06 7.91 23.50
N TYR A 61 -11.90 7.30 23.79
CA TYR A 61 -11.67 5.88 23.54
C TYR A 61 -12.64 5.01 24.35
N ARG A 62 -13.23 4.02 23.66
CA ARG A 62 -14.13 3.03 24.24
C ARG A 62 -13.79 1.66 23.67
N ALA A 63 -13.30 0.76 24.52
CA ALA A 63 -12.93 -0.62 24.11
C ALA A 63 -14.10 -1.38 23.46
N SER A 64 -15.35 -1.08 23.83
CA SER A 64 -16.53 -1.68 23.21
C SER A 64 -16.76 -1.28 21.74
N ARG A 65 -16.10 -0.22 21.25
CA ARG A 65 -16.25 0.28 19.87
C ARG A 65 -15.14 -0.20 18.94
N GLY A 66 -14.12 -0.85 19.46
CA GLY A 66 -12.99 -1.36 18.69
C GLY A 66 -11.69 -1.36 19.48
N SER A 67 -10.66 -1.92 18.85
CA SER A 67 -9.32 -1.92 19.42
C SER A 67 -8.74 -0.52 19.47
N GLU A 68 -7.75 -0.36 20.35
CA GLU A 68 -6.93 0.86 20.45
C GLU A 68 -6.28 1.20 19.11
N ARG A 69 -5.77 0.19 18.38
CA ARG A 69 -5.23 0.34 17.03
C ARG A 69 -6.26 0.93 16.08
N ALA A 70 -7.47 0.35 16.00
CA ALA A 70 -8.52 0.87 15.12
C ALA A 70 -8.88 2.33 15.42
N TRP A 71 -8.93 2.69 16.70
CA TRP A 71 -9.19 4.05 17.15
C TRP A 71 -8.07 5.02 16.74
N LEU A 72 -6.81 4.64 16.95
CA LEU A 72 -5.63 5.42 16.53
C LEU A 72 -5.62 5.66 15.02
N TYR A 73 -5.84 4.62 14.20
CA TYR A 73 -5.90 4.77 12.75
C TYR A 73 -7.08 5.64 12.29
N GLY A 74 -8.18 5.65 13.05
CA GLY A 74 -9.29 6.58 12.84
C GLY A 74 -8.88 8.04 13.05
N ILE A 75 -8.11 8.34 14.11
CA ILE A 75 -7.54 9.67 14.34
C ILE A 75 -6.56 10.03 13.21
N ALA A 76 -5.61 9.15 12.90
CA ALA A 76 -4.63 9.34 11.84
C ALA A 76 -5.27 9.68 10.50
N ARG A 77 -6.31 8.93 10.12
CA ARG A 77 -7.09 9.19 8.91
C ARG A 77 -7.71 10.58 8.90
N ASN A 78 -8.29 11.00 10.03
CA ASN A 78 -8.98 12.28 10.11
C ASN A 78 -8.00 13.45 9.98
N VAL A 79 -6.83 13.37 10.60
CA VAL A 79 -5.74 14.35 10.48
C VAL A 79 -5.27 14.44 9.03
N VAL A 80 -4.90 13.31 8.40
CA VAL A 80 -4.46 13.28 7.00
C VAL A 80 -5.56 13.80 6.04
N ALA A 81 -6.83 13.47 6.30
CA ALA A 81 -7.95 14.01 5.52
C ALA A 81 -8.19 15.51 5.74
N GLY A 82 -7.85 16.03 6.93
CA GLY A 82 -7.80 17.45 7.22
C GLY A 82 -6.78 18.17 6.36
N GLU A 83 -5.54 17.66 6.35
CA GLU A 83 -4.43 18.26 5.60
C GLU A 83 -4.67 18.21 4.09
N ARG A 84 -5.13 17.08 3.54
CA ARG A 84 -5.51 17.00 2.11
C ARG A 84 -6.56 18.03 1.72
N ARG A 85 -7.55 18.26 2.58
CA ARG A 85 -8.58 19.29 2.34
C ARG A 85 -8.01 20.70 2.44
N ARG A 86 -7.01 20.93 3.30
CA ARG A 86 -6.31 22.21 3.42
C ARG A 86 -5.50 22.50 2.16
N VAL A 87 -4.64 21.57 1.74
CA VAL A 87 -3.85 21.68 0.50
C VAL A 87 -4.74 21.93 -0.71
N ALA A 88 -5.85 21.20 -0.86
CA ALA A 88 -6.79 21.43 -1.96
C ALA A 88 -7.35 22.86 -1.98
N ARG A 89 -7.71 23.41 -0.81
CA ARG A 89 -8.20 24.80 -0.70
C ARG A 89 -7.11 25.83 -1.00
N GLU A 90 -5.87 25.58 -0.59
CA GLU A 90 -4.74 26.46 -0.87
C GLU A 90 -4.41 26.50 -2.37
N THR A 91 -4.39 25.34 -3.04
CA THR A 91 -4.22 25.23 -4.49
C THR A 91 -5.33 25.96 -5.24
N ASP A 92 -6.59 25.82 -4.82
CA ASP A 92 -7.72 26.53 -5.43
C ASP A 92 -7.62 28.05 -5.26
N ARG A 93 -7.18 28.52 -4.09
CA ARG A 93 -6.94 29.95 -3.84
C ARG A 93 -5.80 30.47 -4.71
N ALA A 94 -4.68 29.75 -4.78
CA ALA A 94 -3.54 30.12 -5.61
C ALA A 94 -3.92 30.21 -7.10
N ARG A 95 -4.73 29.27 -7.61
CA ARG A 95 -5.28 29.31 -8.97
C ARG A 95 -6.16 30.52 -9.24
N ARG A 96 -6.99 30.93 -8.26
CA ARG A 96 -7.85 32.13 -8.39
C ARG A 96 -7.06 33.43 -8.38
N ILE A 97 -6.02 33.52 -7.54
CA ILE A 97 -5.18 34.72 -7.40
C ILE A 97 -4.25 34.91 -8.61
N SER A 98 -3.69 33.82 -9.14
CA SER A 98 -2.71 33.89 -10.24
C SER A 98 -3.31 34.02 -11.64
N GLY A 99 -4.64 33.95 -11.80
CA GLY A 99 -5.32 34.01 -13.12
C GLY A 99 -4.92 32.90 -14.10
N ARG A 100 -4.03 31.98 -13.70
CA ARG A 100 -3.57 30.84 -14.47
C ARG A 100 -4.10 29.59 -13.82
N ARG A 101 -4.71 28.73 -14.64
CA ARG A 101 -4.84 27.30 -14.34
C ARG A 101 -3.42 26.76 -14.27
N LEU A 102 -2.83 26.72 -13.07
CA LEU A 102 -1.59 25.97 -12.87
C LEU A 102 -1.88 24.55 -13.34
N LEU A 103 -1.11 24.13 -14.34
CA LEU A 103 -1.04 22.76 -14.82
C LEU A 103 -0.98 21.82 -13.61
N GLU A 104 -1.66 20.68 -13.71
CA GLU A 104 -1.50 19.58 -12.77
C GLU A 104 0.00 19.28 -12.67
N PRO A 105 0.56 19.06 -11.47
CA PRO A 105 1.90 18.50 -11.35
C PRO A 105 1.85 17.02 -11.71
N ASP A 106 1.67 16.74 -13.00
CA ASP A 106 2.17 15.55 -13.67
C ASP A 106 3.38 16.05 -14.47
N ASP A 107 4.56 16.06 -13.84
CA ASP A 107 5.90 16.02 -14.48
C ASP A 107 7.00 16.36 -13.44
N ILE A 108 7.17 15.52 -12.41
CA ILE A 108 8.51 15.23 -11.82
C ILE A 108 8.57 13.73 -11.53
N ALA A 109 8.73 12.94 -12.59
CA ALA A 109 9.53 11.70 -12.67
C ALA A 109 9.37 11.07 -14.07
N ARG A 110 9.83 11.78 -15.11
CA ARG A 110 10.22 11.19 -16.41
C ARG A 110 11.71 11.43 -16.65
N LEU A 111 12.52 10.79 -15.81
CA LEU A 111 13.95 10.48 -15.95
C LEU A 111 14.24 9.73 -14.64
N GLU A 112 14.32 8.41 -14.53
CA GLU A 112 14.88 7.37 -15.38
C GLU A 112 14.07 6.07 -15.16
N ASP A 113 13.82 5.31 -16.23
CA ASP A 113 13.69 3.83 -16.26
C ASP A 113 12.87 3.40 -17.49
N LYS A 114 13.55 3.41 -18.64
CA LYS A 114 13.16 2.61 -19.82
C LYS A 114 13.74 1.19 -19.77
N LEU A 115 14.10 0.72 -18.58
CA LEU A 115 14.57 -0.63 -18.31
C LEU A 115 13.73 -1.16 -17.14
N ASP A 116 13.10 -2.33 -17.31
CA ASP A 116 12.18 -3.02 -16.40
C ASP A 116 10.72 -2.53 -16.36
N ALA A 117 10.11 -2.39 -17.54
CA ALA A 117 8.65 -2.25 -17.71
C ALA A 117 7.84 -3.51 -17.32
N GLU A 118 8.50 -4.60 -16.93
CA GLU A 118 7.90 -5.93 -16.73
C GLU A 118 7.90 -6.43 -15.29
N SER A 119 8.46 -5.69 -14.32
CA SER A 119 8.42 -6.17 -12.92
C SER A 119 6.99 -6.24 -12.40
N PRO A 120 6.52 -7.39 -11.90
CA PRO A 120 5.21 -7.54 -11.26
C PRO A 120 4.95 -6.48 -10.18
N GLY A 121 6.00 -5.96 -9.54
CA GLY A 121 5.93 -4.91 -8.51
C GLY A 121 5.42 -3.56 -9.03
N ARG A 122 5.95 -3.04 -10.16
CA ARG A 122 5.49 -1.76 -10.73
C ARG A 122 4.04 -1.85 -11.24
N ARG A 123 3.63 -2.99 -11.80
CA ARG A 123 2.23 -3.22 -12.23
C ARG A 123 1.27 -3.30 -11.06
N ALA A 124 1.65 -3.95 -9.96
CA ALA A 124 0.86 -4.00 -8.75
C ALA A 124 0.70 -2.59 -8.13
N LEU A 125 1.76 -1.78 -8.12
CA LEU A 125 1.71 -0.38 -7.69
C LEU A 125 0.77 0.46 -8.58
N ALA A 126 0.91 0.37 -9.90
CA ALA A 126 0.00 1.07 -10.83
C ALA A 126 -1.46 0.59 -10.73
N ALA A 127 -1.69 -0.68 -10.38
CA ALA A 127 -3.03 -1.19 -10.12
C ALA A 127 -3.59 -0.67 -8.80
N LEU A 128 -2.77 -0.59 -7.74
CA LEU A 128 -3.12 0.04 -6.47
C LEU A 128 -3.53 1.50 -6.69
N GLU A 129 -2.76 2.25 -7.48
CA GLU A 129 -2.99 3.67 -7.82
C GLU A 129 -4.27 3.93 -8.62
N ARG A 130 -4.81 2.92 -9.29
CA ARG A 130 -6.09 3.03 -10.02
C ARG A 130 -7.30 2.62 -9.20
N LEU A 131 -7.12 2.00 -8.03
CA LEU A 131 -8.23 1.64 -7.15
C LEU A 131 -8.96 2.90 -6.65
N PRO A 132 -10.30 2.87 -6.55
CA PRO A 132 -11.05 3.90 -5.85
C PRO A 132 -10.48 4.11 -4.44
N ALA A 133 -10.38 5.37 -4.00
CA ALA A 133 -9.72 5.72 -2.73
C ALA A 133 -10.23 4.93 -1.52
N GLY A 134 -11.54 4.64 -1.47
CA GLY A 134 -12.14 3.84 -0.39
C GLY A 134 -11.78 2.35 -0.44
N GLU A 135 -11.55 1.79 -1.63
CA GLU A 135 -11.14 0.39 -1.81
C GLU A 135 -9.65 0.22 -1.49
N ARG A 136 -8.81 1.13 -1.99
CA ARG A 136 -7.39 1.21 -1.66
C ARG A 136 -7.18 1.34 -0.15
N ALA A 137 -7.92 2.25 0.51
CA ALA A 137 -7.76 2.48 1.94
C ALA A 137 -8.08 1.24 2.78
N VAL A 138 -9.14 0.48 2.44
CA VAL A 138 -9.44 -0.78 3.14
C VAL A 138 -8.34 -1.81 2.90
N LEU A 139 -7.87 -1.92 1.65
CA LEU A 139 -6.82 -2.87 1.30
C LEU A 139 -5.51 -2.59 2.03
N GLU A 140 -5.05 -1.35 2.07
CA GLU A 140 -3.82 -0.97 2.76
C GLU A 140 -3.92 -1.23 4.27
N LEU A 141 -5.02 -0.83 4.91
CA LEU A 141 -5.22 -1.07 6.33
C LEU A 141 -5.15 -2.57 6.68
N VAL A 142 -5.69 -3.43 5.81
CA VAL A 142 -5.72 -4.88 6.06
C VAL A 142 -4.43 -5.57 5.67
N ALA A 143 -3.86 -5.25 4.50
CA ALA A 143 -2.73 -5.99 3.92
C ALA A 143 -1.36 -5.43 4.27
N VAL A 144 -1.28 -4.15 4.68
CA VAL A 144 -0.03 -3.47 5.03
C VAL A 144 -0.01 -3.19 6.52
N ASP A 145 -1.07 -2.56 7.04
CA ASP A 145 -1.15 -2.19 8.46
C ASP A 145 -1.64 -3.33 9.36
N GLN A 146 -1.97 -4.48 8.76
CA GLN A 146 -2.37 -5.72 9.44
C GLN A 146 -3.54 -5.53 10.41
N LEU A 147 -4.49 -4.64 10.07
CA LEU A 147 -5.76 -4.53 10.76
C LEU A 147 -6.69 -5.66 10.30
N THR A 148 -7.53 -6.16 11.21
CA THR A 148 -8.67 -6.97 10.82
C THR A 148 -9.67 -6.15 10.00
N VAL A 149 -10.51 -6.82 9.21
CA VAL A 149 -11.55 -6.12 8.43
C VAL A 149 -12.49 -5.30 9.32
N THR A 150 -12.75 -5.79 10.53
CA THR A 150 -13.57 -5.07 11.53
C THR A 150 -12.88 -3.81 12.01
N GLU A 151 -11.58 -3.89 12.34
CA GLU A 151 -10.79 -2.72 12.76
C GLU A 151 -10.67 -1.69 11.63
N ALA A 152 -10.45 -2.14 10.39
CA ALA A 152 -10.42 -1.27 9.23
C ALA A 152 -11.77 -0.59 9.00
N ALA A 153 -12.90 -1.29 9.21
CA ALA A 153 -14.23 -0.70 9.13
C ALA A 153 -14.42 0.42 10.17
N THR A 154 -14.01 0.17 11.42
CA THR A 154 -14.04 1.15 12.50
C THR A 154 -13.16 2.36 12.18
N ALA A 155 -11.90 2.14 11.77
CA ALA A 155 -10.96 3.22 11.44
C ALA A 155 -11.45 4.09 10.28
N LEU A 156 -12.16 3.50 9.32
CA LEU A 156 -12.71 4.21 8.16
C LEU A 156 -14.10 4.82 8.40
N GLY A 157 -14.75 4.52 9.52
CA GLY A 157 -16.12 4.97 9.83
C GLY A 157 -17.17 4.38 8.89
N ILE A 158 -17.01 3.11 8.47
CA ILE A 158 -17.94 2.41 7.57
C ILE A 158 -18.47 1.11 8.19
N SER A 159 -19.53 0.54 7.62
CA SER A 159 -20.03 -0.77 8.07
C SER A 159 -19.03 -1.89 7.74
N GLN A 160 -18.99 -2.94 8.57
CA GLN A 160 -18.15 -4.11 8.30
C GLN A 160 -18.48 -4.77 6.96
N VAL A 161 -19.76 -4.75 6.56
CA VAL A 161 -20.22 -5.26 5.26
C VAL A 161 -19.60 -4.44 4.13
N ALA A 162 -19.64 -3.10 4.21
CA ALA A 162 -19.02 -2.23 3.21
C ALA A 162 -17.50 -2.45 3.13
N ALA A 163 -16.83 -2.64 4.27
CA ALA A 163 -15.40 -2.97 4.31
C ALA A 163 -15.09 -4.29 3.59
N ARG A 164 -15.86 -5.37 3.86
CA ARG A 164 -15.70 -6.67 3.17
C ARG A 164 -15.88 -6.55 1.65
N VAL A 165 -16.92 -5.82 1.21
CA VAL A 165 -17.19 -5.61 -0.22
C VAL A 165 -16.05 -4.84 -0.89
N ARG A 166 -15.60 -3.74 -0.28
CA ARG A 166 -14.48 -2.93 -0.80
C ARG A 166 -13.19 -3.73 -0.87
N LEU A 167 -12.88 -4.52 0.17
CA LEU A 167 -11.69 -5.38 0.19
C LEU A 167 -11.75 -6.44 -0.91
N HIS A 168 -12.92 -7.04 -1.12
CA HIS A 168 -13.11 -8.02 -2.19
C HIS A 168 -12.87 -7.41 -3.56
N ARG A 169 -13.45 -6.23 -3.84
CA ARG A 169 -13.27 -5.50 -5.11
C ARG A 169 -11.82 -5.10 -5.33
N ALA A 170 -11.15 -4.55 -4.33
CA ALA A 170 -9.73 -4.21 -4.37
C ALA A 170 -8.87 -5.43 -4.76
N ARG A 171 -9.06 -6.56 -4.06
CA ARG A 171 -8.34 -7.81 -4.34
C ARG A 171 -8.63 -8.36 -5.74
N LYS A 172 -9.88 -8.26 -6.21
CA LYS A 172 -10.26 -8.70 -7.56
C LYS A 172 -9.57 -7.85 -8.64
N SER A 173 -9.51 -6.53 -8.45
CA SER A 173 -8.85 -5.62 -9.38
C SER A 173 -7.33 -5.86 -9.44
N LEU A 174 -6.68 -6.10 -8.30
CA LEU A 174 -5.25 -6.44 -8.28
C LEU A 174 -4.95 -7.79 -8.94
N ARG A 175 -5.77 -8.82 -8.70
CA ARG A 175 -5.62 -10.11 -9.39
C ARG A 175 -5.76 -9.97 -10.90
N GLY A 176 -6.79 -9.26 -11.38
CA GLY A 176 -6.95 -9.01 -12.82
C GLY A 176 -5.72 -8.33 -13.45
N ALA A 177 -5.09 -7.39 -12.75
CA ALA A 177 -3.88 -6.73 -13.24
C ALA A 177 -2.64 -7.66 -13.28
N ALA A 178 -2.56 -8.62 -12.36
CA ALA A 178 -1.52 -9.65 -12.33
C ALA A 178 -1.77 -10.77 -13.35
N ASP A 179 -3.02 -11.18 -13.56
CA ASP A 179 -3.39 -12.21 -14.54
C ASP A 179 -3.17 -11.71 -15.97
N SER A 180 -3.54 -10.45 -16.27
CA SER A 180 -3.15 -9.79 -17.53
C SER A 180 -1.64 -9.62 -17.68
N ALA A 181 -0.83 -9.87 -16.64
CA ALA A 181 0.63 -9.88 -16.76
C ALA A 181 1.17 -11.23 -17.24
N ALA A 182 0.52 -12.31 -16.81
CA ALA A 182 0.87 -13.65 -17.24
C ALA A 182 0.50 -13.91 -18.71
N VAL A 183 -0.54 -13.24 -19.24
CA VAL A 183 -1.01 -13.42 -20.63
C VAL A 183 -0.17 -12.65 -21.66
N ASP A 184 0.43 -11.52 -21.27
CA ASP A 184 1.27 -10.68 -22.16
C ASP A 184 2.74 -11.13 -22.21
N ALA A 185 3.14 -12.17 -21.46
CA ALA A 185 4.48 -12.73 -21.56
C ALA A 185 4.65 -13.40 -22.94
N PRO A 186 5.66 -13.03 -23.77
CA PRO A 186 5.88 -13.68 -25.04
C PRO A 186 6.18 -15.16 -24.78
N GLY A 187 5.35 -16.03 -25.35
CA GLY A 187 5.48 -17.48 -25.20
C GLY A 187 6.91 -17.92 -25.49
N ALA A 188 7.59 -18.45 -24.47
CA ALA A 188 8.76 -19.27 -24.68
C ALA A 188 8.32 -20.49 -25.50
N GLY A 189 8.50 -20.39 -26.81
CA GLY A 189 8.16 -21.43 -27.75
C GLY A 189 8.87 -22.73 -27.38
N SER A 190 8.09 -23.78 -27.13
CA SER A 190 8.58 -25.15 -27.12
C SER A 190 9.37 -25.43 -28.41
N PRO A 191 10.62 -25.91 -28.37
CA PRO A 191 11.24 -26.43 -29.56
C PRO A 191 10.55 -27.75 -29.90
N GLY A 192 9.75 -27.74 -30.97
CA GLY A 192 9.16 -28.92 -31.56
C GLY A 192 10.23 -29.90 -32.01
N VAL A 193 10.25 -31.08 -31.39
CA VAL A 193 11.03 -32.22 -31.86
C VAL A 193 10.18 -33.03 -32.82
N GLY A 194 10.59 -33.01 -34.09
CA GLY A 194 10.27 -34.03 -35.08
C GLY A 194 10.23 -33.46 -36.50
N PRO A 195 10.42 -34.28 -37.56
CA PRO A 195 11.10 -35.58 -37.66
C PRO A 195 12.09 -35.62 -38.85
N ARG A 196 12.93 -36.68 -38.96
CA ARG A 196 13.56 -37.28 -40.18
C ARG A 196 14.70 -38.21 -39.71
N GLY A 197 14.86 -39.46 -40.11
CA GLY A 197 14.45 -40.14 -41.33
C GLY A 197 15.66 -40.31 -42.26
N ALA A 198 16.12 -41.55 -42.41
CA ALA A 198 17.02 -42.12 -43.44
C ALA A 198 18.56 -42.15 -43.20
N SER A 199 19.00 -43.37 -42.89
CA SER A 199 20.18 -44.14 -43.32
C SER A 199 21.20 -43.52 -44.29
N LEU A 200 22.49 -43.74 -44.00
CA LEU A 200 23.48 -44.21 -44.98
C LEU A 200 24.73 -44.77 -44.26
N SER A 201 25.07 -45.98 -44.65
CA SER A 201 26.26 -46.76 -44.31
C SER A 201 27.55 -46.13 -44.84
N TYR A 202 28.67 -46.29 -44.12
CA TYR A 202 29.98 -46.48 -44.73
C TYR A 202 30.89 -47.38 -43.88
N VAL A 203 31.43 -48.38 -44.58
CA VAL A 203 32.48 -49.33 -44.21
C VAL A 203 33.84 -48.61 -44.18
N SER A 204 34.72 -48.93 -43.22
CA SER A 204 36.10 -49.40 -43.49
C SER A 204 36.96 -49.40 -42.21
N GLY A 205 37.80 -50.44 -42.08
CA GLY A 205 38.98 -50.40 -41.21
C GLY A 205 39.26 -51.70 -40.46
N GLY A 206 39.76 -52.72 -41.15
CA GLY A 206 40.44 -53.84 -40.51
C GLY A 206 41.90 -53.49 -40.17
N ASN A 207 42.47 -54.14 -39.15
CA ASN A 207 43.61 -55.09 -39.26
C ASN A 207 44.39 -55.23 -37.94
N GLY A 208 44.88 -56.45 -37.69
CA GLY A 208 45.85 -56.84 -36.64
C GLY A 208 45.17 -57.46 -35.41
N GLY A 209 45.45 -58.68 -34.95
CA GLY A 209 46.59 -59.59 -35.13
C GLY A 209 46.92 -60.20 -33.76
N GLU A 210 47.42 -61.45 -33.74
CA GLU A 210 47.90 -62.25 -32.56
C GLU A 210 46.79 -62.94 -31.73
N ALA A 211 46.85 -64.24 -31.42
CA ALA A 211 47.81 -65.32 -31.68
C ALA A 211 47.07 -66.68 -31.59
#